data_AF-A0A537PIJ4-F1
#
_entry.id   AF-A0A537PIJ4-F1
#
_cell.length_a   1.000
_cell.length_b   1.000
_cell.length_c   1.000
_cell.angle_alpha   90.00
_cell.angle_beta   90.00
_cell.angle_gamma   90.00
#
_symmetry.space_group_name_H-M   'P 1'
#
loop_
_entity.id
_entity.type
_entity.pdbx_description
1 polymer ?
#
loop_
_entity_poly.entity_id
_entity_poly.type
_entity_poly.pdbx_seq_one_letter_code
_entity_poly.pdbx_strand_id
1 'polypeptide(L)' 'KAVLGHSLGAAGALEALVTTLAIAHALAPPTANFLEADPACDLDYVPNEARDLPIEVAISNSFAFGGLNAVIALRRFHE' A
#
# COMPACT_ATOMS: atom_id res chain seq x y z
N LYS A 1 2.12 -4.86 3.99
CA LYS A 1 2.79 -5.65 5.06
C LYS A 1 1.85 -6.49 5.92
N ALA A 2 0.62 -6.06 6.24
CA ALA A 2 -0.28 -6.79 7.16
C ALA A 2 -0.48 -8.29 6.83
N VAL A 3 -0.47 -8.65 5.53
CA VAL A 3 -0.58 -10.05 5.08
C VAL A 3 0.79 -10.69 4.80
N LEU A 4 1.64 -10.00 4.03
CA LEU A 4 2.91 -10.54 3.54
C LEU A 4 4.08 -10.45 4.55
N GLY A 5 3.88 -9.80 5.69
CA GLY A 5 4.94 -9.45 6.62
C GLY A 5 5.88 -8.36 6.09
N HIS A 6 7.03 -8.19 6.76
CA HIS A 6 8.09 -7.27 6.35
C HIS A 6 9.32 -8.04 5.87
N SER A 7 9.48 -8.17 4.55
CA SER A 7 10.61 -8.85 3.90
C SER A 7 11.85 -7.97 3.72
N LEU A 8 12.08 -7.02 4.63
CA LEU A 8 13.20 -6.07 4.62
C LEU A 8 13.35 -5.39 3.25
N GLY A 9 14.53 -5.47 2.62
CA GLY A 9 14.81 -4.83 1.34
C GLY A 9 13.88 -5.25 0.20
N ALA A 10 13.31 -6.46 0.25
CA ALA A 10 12.36 -6.93 -0.77
C ALA A 10 10.96 -6.31 -0.61
N ALA A 11 10.65 -5.71 0.54
CA ALA A 11 9.31 -5.17 0.81
C ALA A 11 8.92 -4.07 -0.18
N GLY A 12 9.85 -3.18 -0.54
CA GLY A 12 9.57 -2.12 -1.51
C GLY A 12 9.19 -2.64 -2.90
N ALA A 13 9.84 -3.71 -3.37
CA ALA A 13 9.53 -4.34 -4.65
C ALA A 13 8.16 -5.04 -4.64
N LEU A 14 7.85 -5.78 -3.57
CA LEU A 14 6.54 -6.41 -3.39
C LEU A 14 5.42 -5.36 -3.29
N GLU A 15 5.67 -4.26 -2.58
CA GLU A 15 4.72 -3.17 -2.44
C GLU A 15 4.48 -2.44 -3.76
N ALA A 16 5.54 -2.17 -4.54
CA ALA A 16 5.40 -1.61 -5.89
C ALA A 16 4.57 -2.51 -6.82
N LEU A 17 4.79 -3.83 -6.77
CA LEU A 17 3.99 -4.81 -7.52
C LEU A 17 2.52 -4.76 -7.09
N VAL A 18 2.24 -4.81 -5.79
CA VAL A 18 0.86 -4.75 -5.25
C VAL A 18 0.19 -3.42 -5.59
N THR A 19 0.88 -2.29 -5.49
CA THR A 19 0.35 -0.97 -5.89
C THR A 19 0.03 -0.93 -7.39
N THR A 20 0.87 -1.52 -8.24
CA THR A 20 0.61 -1.63 -9.68
C THR A 20 -0.64 -2.45 -9.97
N LEU A 21 -0.81 -3.58 -9.29
CA LEU A 21 -2.00 -4.42 -9.42
C LEU A 21 -3.26 -3.74 -8.87
N ALA A 22 -3.15 -2.99 -7.77
CA ALA A 22 -4.26 -2.21 -7.21
C ALA A 22 -4.78 -1.17 -8.20
N ILE A 23 -3.87 -0.46 -8.89
CA ILE A 23 -4.21 0.42 -10.02
C ILE A 23 -4.88 -0.41 -11.12
N ALA A 24 -4.22 -1.44 -11.64
CA ALA A 24 -4.72 -2.21 -12.78
C ALA A 24 -6.14 -2.76 -12.55
N HIS A 25 -6.43 -3.29 -11.36
CA HIS A 25 -7.71 -3.90 -11.01
C HIS A 25 -8.72 -2.95 -10.39
N ALA A 26 -8.38 -1.67 -10.18
CA ALA A 26 -9.24 -0.70 -9.50
C ALA A 26 -9.76 -1.22 -8.14
N LEU A 27 -8.87 -1.83 -7.37
CA LEU A 27 -9.17 -2.47 -6.09
C LEU A 27 -8.08 -2.13 -5.07
N ALA A 28 -8.46 -1.53 -3.95
CA ALA A 28 -7.57 -1.29 -2.82
C ALA A 28 -7.47 -2.55 -1.94
N PRO A 29 -6.26 -3.11 -1.72
CA PRO A 29 -6.08 -4.25 -0.84
C PRO A 29 -6.31 -3.85 0.63
N PRO A 30 -6.78 -4.77 1.49
CA PRO A 30 -7.05 -4.46 2.87
C PRO A 30 -5.78 -4.39 3.72
N THR A 31 -5.88 -3.62 4.81
CA THR A 31 -5.04 -3.81 5.99
C THR A 31 -5.70 -4.88 6.86
N ALA A 32 -5.25 -6.13 6.72
CA ALA A 32 -5.73 -7.25 7.52
C ALA A 32 -5.39 -7.09 9.01
N ASN A 33 -6.18 -7.75 9.87
CA ASN A 33 -6.01 -7.74 11.33
C ASN A 33 -6.19 -6.35 11.98
N PHE A 34 -6.99 -5.47 11.35
CA PHE A 34 -7.35 -4.19 11.94
C PHE A 34 -8.52 -4.38 12.90
N LEU A 35 -8.22 -4.61 14.19
CA LEU A 35 -9.23 -4.96 15.21
C LEU A 35 -9.62 -3.78 16.11
N GLU A 36 -8.69 -2.86 16.35
CA GLU A 36 -8.85 -1.71 17.22
C GLU A 36 -8.19 -0.50 16.57
N ALA A 37 -8.90 0.63 16.52
CA ALA A 37 -8.39 1.86 15.94
C ALA A 37 -7.57 2.64 16.98
N ASP A 38 -6.41 3.15 16.57
CA ASP A 38 -5.61 4.08 17.37
C ASP A 38 -6.07 5.52 17.09
N PRO A 39 -6.45 6.33 18.10
CA PRO A 39 -6.86 7.72 17.91
C PRO A 39 -5.84 8.63 17.22
N ALA A 40 -4.54 8.29 17.26
CA ALA A 40 -3.50 9.03 16.54
C ALA A 40 -3.37 8.62 15.07
N CYS A 41 -3.99 7.48 14.70
CA CYS A 41 -4.05 6.95 13.35
C CYS A 41 -5.48 7.15 12.82
N ASP A 42 -5.79 8.36 12.38
CA ASP A 42 -7.14 8.80 11.99
C ASP A 42 -7.39 8.77 10.47
N LEU A 43 -6.51 8.13 9.70
CA LEU A 43 -6.65 7.98 8.25
C LEU A 43 -7.51 6.77 7.87
N ASP A 44 -7.84 6.68 6.59
CA ASP A 44 -8.51 5.50 6.02
C ASP A 44 -7.49 4.42 5.61
N TYR A 45 -7.43 3.35 6.40
CA TYR A 45 -6.48 2.24 6.20
C TYR A 45 -7.06 1.05 5.41
N VAL A 46 -8.29 1.13 4.91
CA VAL A 46 -8.99 0.01 4.25
C VAL A 46 -9.01 -1.25 5.15
N PRO A 47 -9.70 -1.21 6.31
CA PRO A 47 -9.59 -2.24 7.32
C PRO A 47 -10.27 -3.56 6.90
N ASN A 48 -9.53 -4.67 6.97
CA ASN A 48 -9.96 -6.07 6.85
C ASN A 48 -10.55 -6.52 5.48
N GLU A 49 -11.30 -5.69 4.79
CA GLU A 49 -11.96 -6.02 3.52
C GLU A 49 -11.42 -5.15 2.38
N ALA A 50 -11.17 -5.78 1.22
CA ALA A 50 -10.76 -5.06 0.03
C ALA A 50 -11.89 -4.12 -0.43
N ARG A 51 -11.52 -2.99 -1.05
CA ARG A 51 -12.49 -1.99 -1.49
C ARG A 51 -12.31 -1.65 -2.96
N ASP A 52 -13.38 -1.71 -3.73
CA ASP A 52 -13.39 -1.19 -5.10
C ASP A 52 -13.06 0.30 -5.08
N LEU A 53 -11.99 0.66 -5.77
CA LEU A 53 -11.47 2.03 -5.79
C LEU A 53 -10.86 2.31 -7.17
N PRO A 54 -11.46 3.21 -7.97
CA PRO A 54 -10.87 3.66 -9.23
C PRO A 54 -9.58 4.45 -8.95
N ILE A 55 -8.45 3.76 -8.90
CA ILE A 55 -7.15 4.35 -8.64
C ILE A 55 -6.51 4.72 -9.99
N GLU A 56 -6.25 6.01 -10.21
CA GLU A 56 -5.50 6.52 -11.36
C GLU A 56 -4.02 6.73 -11.04
N VAL A 57 -3.73 7.13 -9.80
CA VAL A 57 -2.38 7.40 -9.30
C VAL A 57 -2.28 6.85 -7.88
N ALA A 58 -1.16 6.21 -7.56
CA ALA A 58 -0.85 5.77 -6.21
C ALA A 58 0.64 5.94 -5.90
N ILE A 59 0.95 6.06 -4.61
CA ILE A 59 2.32 6.09 -4.11
C ILE A 59 2.64 4.82 -3.32
N SER A 60 3.90 4.41 -3.36
CA SER A 60 4.44 3.36 -2.48
C SER A 60 5.60 3.93 -1.69
N ASN A 61 5.47 3.90 -0.36
CA ASN A 61 6.42 4.48 0.58
C ASN A 61 7.31 3.41 1.19
N SER A 62 8.61 3.65 1.23
CA SER A 62 9.61 2.82 1.90
C SER A 62 10.50 3.67 2.80
N PHE A 63 10.24 3.62 4.10
CA PHE A 63 11.01 4.30 5.13
C PHE A 63 11.72 3.25 5.98
N ALA A 64 13.04 3.23 5.92
CA ALA A 64 13.87 2.18 6.50
C ALA A 64 14.85 2.74 7.54
N PHE A 65 15.48 1.82 8.27
CA PHE A 65 16.53 2.15 9.23
C PHE A 65 17.67 2.94 8.59
N GLY A 66 18.37 3.73 9.40
CA GLY A 66 19.45 4.60 8.93
C GLY A 66 18.96 5.88 8.23
N GLY A 67 17.66 6.20 8.32
CA GLY A 67 17.09 7.42 7.74
C GLY A 67 16.91 7.35 6.22
N LEU A 68 16.86 6.14 5.66
CA LEU A 68 16.65 5.93 4.23
C LEU A 68 15.17 6.07 3.89
N ASN A 69 14.84 7.07 3.08
CA ASN A 69 13.48 7.35 2.65
C ASN A 69 13.39 7.29 1.12
N ALA A 70 12.51 6.44 0.61
CA ALA A 70 12.22 6.32 -0.82
C ALA A 70 10.71 6.29 -1.04
N VAL A 71 10.26 7.03 -2.05
CA VAL A 71 8.85 7.08 -2.47
C VAL A 71 8.81 6.97 -3.99
N ILE A 72 7.93 6.11 -4.49
CA ILE A 72 7.63 6.03 -5.93
C ILE A 72 6.17 6.40 -6.16
N ALA A 73 5.91 7.06 -7.29
CA ALA A 73 4.56 7.33 -7.77
C ALA A 73 4.30 6.51 -9.04
N LEU A 74 3.16 5.82 -9.07
CA LEU A 74 2.71 4.97 -10.16
C LEU A 74 1.40 5.53 -10.68
N ARG A 75 1.20 5.48 -12.00
CA ARG A 75 -0.01 5.95 -12.67
C ARG A 75 -0.54 4.88 -13.61
N ARG A 76 -1.86 4.79 -13.75
CA ARG A 76 -2.50 3.97 -14.79
C ARG A 76 -1.95 4.35 -16.16
N PHE A 77 -1.53 3.34 -16.92
CA PHE A 77 -1.16 3.53 -18.32
C PHE A 77 -2.43 3.68 -19.16
N HIS A 78 -2.45 4.73 -19.97
CA HIS A 78 -3.46 4.99 -20.99
C HIS A 78 -2.72 5.02 -22.32
N GLU A 79 -3.25 4.35 -23.34
CA GLU A 79 -2.68 4.37 -24.71
C GLU A 79 -2.85 5.75 -25.38
#